data_AF-A0A7S3YJH6-F1
#
_entry.id   AF-A0A7S3YJH6-F1
#
_cell.length_a   1.000
_cell.length_b   1.000
_cell.length_c   1.000
_cell.angle_alpha   90.00
_cell.angle_beta   90.00
_cell.angle_gamma   90.00
#
_symmetry.space_group_name_H-M   'P 1'
#
loop_
_entity.id
_entity.type
_entity.pdbx_description
1 polymer ?
#
loop_
_entity_poly.entity_id
_entity_poly.type
_entity_poly.pdbx_seq_one_letter_code
_entity_poly.pdbx_strand_id
1 'polypeptide(L)'
;GYQAAWGDWLDLDRSKFPGEMADLAAAIRAAGLTPGLWLAPFAADKGSAVAAAHPHWVLRNKPGVGAALGRPANSANCGKWFLGLDARRADVRARAAAVLRTVAREWGFSYVKLDFLYAAILKGAETGKHGLTRAQTMQLALQTIREAIGEEVYFLGCGAPIGSGLGWVDANRVSSDAGLSWAPELPLPPSDKWNLPCARNMTRSTLCRAHFHGRWWANDPDCLILRQGTRFDDDELQGMCTVKAMSAGSVLISDDLAAIPEYRRRWAAALLPPAPRAAAALDLLTRECPEDLRLDFLEERGGAAAAGPWSLVALCNW
;
A
#
# COMPACT_ATOMS: atom_id res chain seq x y z
N GLY A 1 -2.04 13.13 6.79
CA GLY A 1 -3.42 13.45 7.17
C GLY A 1 -3.46 13.96 8.58
N TYR A 2 -3.08 13.10 9.54
CA TYR A 2 -3.05 13.43 10.97
C TYR A 2 -1.74 14.04 11.45
N GLN A 3 -0.62 13.64 10.84
CA GLN A 3 0.71 14.10 11.19
C GLN A 3 0.95 15.53 10.70
N ALA A 4 1.77 16.29 11.43
CA ALA A 4 2.19 17.64 11.08
C ALA A 4 3.04 17.68 9.80
N ALA A 5 3.97 16.72 9.65
CA ALA A 5 4.79 16.56 8.45
C ALA A 5 5.18 15.08 8.24
N TRP A 6 5.56 14.70 7.02
CA TRP A 6 6.19 13.39 6.85
C TRP A 6 7.51 13.37 7.58
N GLY A 7 7.76 12.29 8.32
CA GLY A 7 8.93 12.19 9.17
C GLY A 7 8.71 12.74 10.57
N ASP A 8 7.58 13.38 10.89
CA ASP A 8 7.23 13.86 12.25
C ASP A 8 5.91 13.19 12.69
N TRP A 9 5.92 11.86 12.75
CA TRP A 9 4.71 11.03 12.84
C TRP A 9 3.97 11.08 14.19
N LEU A 10 4.64 11.52 15.26
CA LEU A 10 4.02 11.66 16.58
C LEU A 10 3.51 13.09 16.83
N ASP A 11 3.88 14.03 15.97
CA ASP A 11 3.40 15.40 16.03
C ASP A 11 2.12 15.51 15.21
N LEU A 12 1.00 15.82 15.87
CA LEU A 12 -0.31 15.90 15.23
C LEU A 12 -0.55 17.29 14.64
N ASP A 13 -1.16 17.33 13.45
CA ASP A 13 -1.80 18.53 12.93
C ASP A 13 -3.05 18.81 13.76
N ARG A 14 -2.88 19.58 14.84
CA ARG A 14 -3.94 19.88 15.82
C ARG A 14 -5.14 20.63 15.22
N SER A 15 -4.99 21.22 14.03
CA SER A 15 -6.13 21.83 13.32
C SER A 15 -7.12 20.80 12.77
N LYS A 16 -6.63 19.59 12.46
CA LYS A 16 -7.42 18.48 11.91
C LYS A 16 -7.66 17.37 12.92
N PHE A 17 -6.69 17.13 13.80
CA PHE A 17 -6.71 16.11 14.85
C PHE A 17 -6.44 16.78 16.20
N PRO A 18 -7.42 17.51 16.76
CA PRO A 18 -7.25 18.25 18.01
C PRO A 18 -7.13 17.33 19.23
N GLY A 19 -7.76 16.15 19.20
CA GLY A 19 -7.74 15.17 20.28
C GLY A 19 -6.53 14.25 20.27
N GLU A 20 -6.55 13.25 21.16
CA GLU A 20 -5.49 12.26 21.27
C GLU A 20 -5.76 11.03 20.40
N MET A 21 -4.71 10.47 19.81
CA MET A 21 -4.82 9.33 18.90
C MET A 21 -5.26 8.04 19.61
N ALA A 22 -4.94 7.90 20.91
CA ALA A 22 -5.40 6.78 21.73
C ALA A 22 -6.93 6.78 21.90
N ASP A 23 -7.52 7.97 22.11
CA ASP A 23 -8.97 8.13 22.24
C ASP A 23 -9.67 7.81 20.91
N LEU A 24 -9.07 8.24 19.79
CA LEU A 24 -9.58 7.89 18.46
C LEU A 24 -9.58 6.36 18.24
N ALA A 25 -8.48 5.68 18.58
CA ALA A 25 -8.40 4.23 18.47
C ALA A 25 -9.41 3.53 19.40
N ALA A 26 -9.62 4.05 20.61
CA ALA A 26 -10.60 3.53 21.56
C ALA A 26 -12.03 3.71 21.05
N ALA A 27 -12.36 4.85 20.46
CA ALA A 27 -13.67 5.10 19.86
C ALA A 27 -13.96 4.13 18.68
N ILE A 28 -12.96 3.88 17.82
CA ILE A 28 -13.07 2.91 16.73
C ILE A 28 -13.34 1.49 17.28
N ARG A 29 -12.61 1.08 18.32
CA ARG A 29 -12.85 -0.21 18.99
C ARG A 29 -14.22 -0.30 19.65
N ALA A 30 -14.67 0.77 20.30
CA ALA A 30 -15.99 0.82 20.93
C ALA A 30 -17.13 0.68 19.90
N ALA A 31 -16.89 1.06 18.65
CA ALA A 31 -17.80 0.82 17.53
C ALA A 31 -17.70 -0.60 16.93
N GLY A 32 -16.91 -1.50 17.52
CA GLY A 32 -16.72 -2.88 17.04
C GLY A 32 -15.80 -3.01 15.82
N LEU A 33 -14.98 -1.99 15.54
CA LEU A 33 -14.07 -1.95 14.39
C LEU A 33 -12.60 -2.04 14.84
N THR A 34 -11.74 -2.48 13.92
CA THR A 34 -10.28 -2.52 14.13
C THR A 34 -9.66 -1.15 13.79
N PRO A 35 -8.96 -0.48 14.73
CA PRO A 35 -8.31 0.79 14.46
C PRO A 35 -7.07 0.60 13.56
N GLY A 36 -7.08 1.28 12.42
CA GLY A 36 -5.98 1.29 11.45
C GLY A 36 -5.30 2.65 11.32
N LEU A 37 -3.97 2.68 11.17
CA LEU A 37 -3.21 3.91 10.93
C LEU A 37 -2.20 3.77 9.78
N TRP A 38 -2.04 4.84 9.01
CA TRP A 38 -1.05 4.94 7.94
C TRP A 38 0.18 5.74 8.37
N LEU A 39 1.37 5.32 7.96
CA LEU A 39 2.59 6.14 8.06
C LEU A 39 3.70 5.64 7.13
N ALA A 40 4.69 6.47 6.85
CA ALA A 40 5.88 6.11 6.08
C ALA A 40 7.15 6.22 6.96
N PRO A 41 7.55 5.14 7.66
CA PRO A 41 8.52 5.22 8.76
C PRO A 41 9.90 5.72 8.35
N PHE A 42 10.28 5.51 7.08
CA PHE A 42 11.57 5.91 6.52
C PHE A 42 11.49 7.06 5.50
N ALA A 43 10.35 7.74 5.41
CA ALA A 43 10.17 8.92 4.58
C ALA A 43 10.07 10.19 5.45
N ALA A 44 10.65 11.29 4.97
CA ALA A 44 10.61 12.58 5.64
C ALA A 44 10.42 13.75 4.66
N ASP A 45 9.67 14.77 5.06
CA ASP A 45 9.62 16.02 4.33
C ASP A 45 10.92 16.80 4.49
N LYS A 46 11.31 17.57 3.47
CA LYS A 46 12.53 18.40 3.54
C LYS A 46 12.51 19.39 4.72
N GLY A 47 11.32 19.89 5.06
CA GLY A 47 11.10 20.81 6.18
C GLY A 47 10.70 20.15 7.50
N SER A 48 10.76 18.82 7.60
CA SER A 48 10.43 18.11 8.85
C SER A 48 11.48 18.38 9.94
N ALA A 49 11.04 18.31 11.20
CA ALA A 49 11.91 18.45 12.35
C ALA A 49 13.01 17.38 12.34
N VAL A 50 12.67 16.13 11.98
CA VAL A 50 13.66 15.05 11.87
C VAL A 50 14.74 15.36 10.82
N ALA A 51 14.38 15.93 9.66
CA ALA A 51 15.36 16.26 8.62
C ALA A 51 16.25 17.45 9.02
N ALA A 52 15.70 18.41 9.76
CA ALA A 52 16.44 19.57 10.27
C ALA A 52 17.40 19.19 11.41
N ALA A 53 16.94 18.39 12.37
CA ALA A 53 17.72 17.96 13.52
C ALA A 53 18.77 16.89 13.17
N HIS A 54 18.46 16.02 12.20
CA HIS A 54 19.32 14.91 11.81
C HIS A 54 19.60 14.87 10.30
N PRO A 55 20.24 15.90 9.72
CA PRO A 55 20.51 15.95 8.27
C PRO A 55 21.46 14.85 7.77
N HIS A 56 22.16 14.18 8.70
CA HIS A 56 23.04 13.05 8.43
C HIS A 56 22.31 11.70 8.42
N TRP A 57 21.03 11.65 8.83
CA TRP A 57 20.16 10.47 8.68
C TRP A 57 19.62 10.31 7.27
N VAL A 58 19.58 11.39 6.50
CA VAL A 58 19.03 11.38 5.14
C VAL A 58 20.01 10.68 4.19
N LEU A 59 19.48 9.76 3.38
CA LEU A 59 20.21 9.12 2.29
C LEU A 59 20.81 10.17 1.35
N ARG A 60 21.97 9.91 0.77
CA ARG A 60 22.63 10.84 -0.17
C ARG A 60 22.83 10.18 -1.53
N ASN A 61 22.73 10.95 -2.60
CA ASN A 61 22.94 10.45 -3.96
C ASN A 61 24.41 10.02 -4.17
N LYS A 62 24.59 8.89 -4.87
CA LYS A 62 25.89 8.42 -5.38
C LYS A 62 26.48 9.41 -6.39
N PRO A 63 27.81 9.38 -6.60
CA PRO A 63 28.40 10.07 -7.75
C PRO A 63 27.75 9.59 -9.06
N GLY A 64 27.46 10.51 -9.98
CA GLY A 64 27.01 10.20 -11.34
C GLY A 64 25.52 9.87 -11.52
N VAL A 65 24.69 9.92 -10.47
CA VAL A 65 23.22 9.86 -10.59
C VAL A 65 22.64 11.24 -10.26
N GLY A 66 21.73 11.73 -11.11
CA GLY A 66 21.20 13.11 -11.15
C GLY A 66 21.01 13.83 -9.80
N ALA A 67 21.38 15.12 -9.82
CA ALA A 67 21.67 16.03 -8.71
C ALA A 67 23.01 15.72 -8.01
N ALA A 68 23.94 16.67 -8.11
CA ALA A 68 25.34 16.62 -7.67
C ALA A 68 25.63 15.71 -6.46
N LEU A 69 26.75 14.97 -6.54
CA LEU A 69 27.28 14.09 -5.49
C LEU A 69 27.04 14.65 -4.08
N GLY A 70 26.48 13.83 -3.20
CA GLY A 70 26.30 14.17 -1.79
C GLY A 70 25.04 14.97 -1.48
N ARG A 71 24.21 15.33 -2.47
CA ARG A 71 22.88 15.89 -2.22
C ARG A 71 21.94 14.87 -1.55
N PRO A 72 20.97 15.32 -0.73
CA PRO A 72 19.93 14.46 -0.17
C PRO A 72 19.19 13.70 -1.28
N ALA A 73 19.13 12.38 -1.16
CA ALA A 73 18.35 11.52 -2.02
C ALA A 73 16.87 11.70 -1.72
N ASN A 74 16.07 11.80 -2.78
CA ASN A 74 14.65 12.00 -2.70
C ASN A 74 13.90 11.09 -3.68
N SER A 75 12.59 11.03 -3.50
CA SER A 75 11.67 10.42 -4.44
C SER A 75 10.41 11.29 -4.50
N ALA A 76 9.57 11.02 -5.50
CA ALA A 76 8.29 11.66 -5.64
C ALA A 76 7.22 10.60 -5.90
N ASN A 77 6.05 10.81 -5.32
CA ASN A 77 4.82 10.12 -5.70
C ASN A 77 3.68 11.13 -5.71
N CYS A 78 2.81 11.06 -6.72
CA CYS A 78 1.62 11.91 -6.85
C CYS A 78 1.91 13.41 -6.64
N GLY A 79 3.03 13.91 -7.17
CA GLY A 79 3.44 15.31 -7.05
C GLY A 79 4.07 15.71 -5.69
N LYS A 80 4.13 14.80 -4.71
CA LYS A 80 4.81 15.05 -3.43
C LYS A 80 6.24 14.52 -3.45
N TRP A 81 7.19 15.40 -3.15
CA TRP A 81 8.58 15.04 -2.92
C TRP A 81 8.85 14.70 -1.45
N PHE A 82 9.68 13.69 -1.22
CA PHE A 82 10.12 13.32 0.12
C PHE A 82 11.55 12.78 0.10
N LEU A 83 12.21 12.88 1.25
CA LEU A 83 13.54 12.36 1.54
C LEU A 83 13.46 10.92 2.05
N GLY A 84 14.49 10.13 1.77
CA GLY A 84 14.67 8.80 2.36
C GLY A 84 15.59 8.82 3.58
N LEU A 85 15.18 8.18 4.67
CA LEU A 85 15.98 8.01 5.88
C LEU A 85 16.79 6.70 5.82
N ASP A 86 18.04 6.76 6.24
CA ASP A 86 19.00 5.67 6.09
C ASP A 86 18.84 4.58 7.16
N ALA A 87 18.10 3.52 6.83
CA ALA A 87 17.88 2.39 7.73
C ALA A 87 19.15 1.59 8.06
N ARG A 88 20.31 1.85 7.45
CA ARG A 88 21.59 1.22 7.86
C ARG A 88 22.06 1.75 9.21
N ARG A 89 21.64 2.96 9.57
CA ARG A 89 21.99 3.57 10.84
C ARG A 89 21.10 3.07 11.97
N ALA A 90 21.71 2.70 13.09
CA ALA A 90 20.99 2.17 14.24
C ALA A 90 20.07 3.22 14.88
N ASP A 91 20.46 4.49 14.87
CA ASP A 91 19.69 5.62 15.41
C ASP A 91 18.41 5.89 14.61
N VAL A 92 18.48 5.84 13.27
CA VAL A 92 17.30 5.90 12.38
C VAL A 92 16.31 4.77 12.69
N ARG A 93 16.82 3.54 12.83
CA ARG A 93 16.00 2.36 13.15
C ARG A 93 15.39 2.45 14.55
N ALA A 94 16.15 2.87 15.55
CA ALA A 94 15.67 3.08 16.91
C ALA A 94 14.52 4.10 16.94
N ARG A 95 14.65 5.19 16.17
CA ARG A 95 13.62 6.21 16.03
C ARG A 95 12.36 5.68 15.33
N ALA A 96 12.51 4.97 14.21
CA ALA A 96 11.37 4.34 13.53
C ALA A 96 10.65 3.34 14.46
N ALA A 97 11.40 2.53 15.21
CA ALA A 97 10.85 1.59 16.17
C ALA A 97 10.11 2.29 17.33
N ALA A 98 10.62 3.41 17.83
CA ALA A 98 9.94 4.19 18.88
C ALA A 98 8.59 4.74 18.40
N VAL A 99 8.56 5.32 17.19
CA VAL A 99 7.32 5.79 16.55
C VAL A 99 6.31 4.64 16.43
N LEU A 100 6.75 3.50 15.89
CA LEU A 100 5.88 2.35 15.65
C LEU A 100 5.39 1.71 16.96
N ARG A 101 6.23 1.64 17.99
CA ARG A 101 5.80 1.20 19.34
C ARG A 101 4.74 2.12 19.92
N THR A 102 4.90 3.44 19.76
CA THR A 102 3.91 4.42 20.23
C THR A 102 2.58 4.17 19.52
N VAL A 103 2.59 4.07 18.18
CA VAL A 103 1.38 3.81 17.37
C VAL A 103 0.70 2.50 17.77
N ALA A 104 1.46 1.41 17.89
CA ALA A 104 0.91 0.08 18.15
C ALA A 104 0.44 -0.08 19.61
N ARG A 105 1.22 0.39 20.58
CA ARG A 105 1.02 0.07 22.01
C ARG A 105 0.35 1.21 22.77
N GLU A 106 0.86 2.42 22.62
CA GLU A 106 0.39 3.57 23.40
C GLU A 106 -0.90 4.14 22.81
N TRP A 107 -0.96 4.30 21.48
CA TRP A 107 -2.18 4.70 20.78
C TRP A 107 -3.12 3.52 20.54
N GLY A 108 -2.60 2.29 20.49
CA GLY A 108 -3.41 1.07 20.38
C GLY A 108 -3.96 0.78 18.99
N PHE A 109 -3.26 1.18 17.91
CA PHE A 109 -3.62 0.79 16.55
C PHE A 109 -3.13 -0.64 16.26
N SER A 110 -4.05 -1.56 16.00
CA SER A 110 -3.77 -2.98 15.72
C SER A 110 -3.73 -3.31 14.23
N TYR A 111 -3.93 -2.33 13.36
CA TYR A 111 -3.68 -2.41 11.92
C TYR A 111 -2.79 -1.24 11.50
N VAL A 112 -1.70 -1.50 10.78
CA VAL A 112 -0.82 -0.47 10.25
C VAL A 112 -0.60 -0.63 8.76
N LYS A 113 -0.84 0.45 8.00
CA LYS A 113 -0.42 0.57 6.60
C LYS A 113 0.90 1.33 6.57
N LEU A 114 2.00 0.61 6.35
CA LEU A 114 3.34 1.22 6.31
C LEU A 114 3.78 1.39 4.87
N ASP A 115 3.95 2.64 4.48
CA ASP A 115 4.06 3.05 3.09
C ASP A 115 5.44 3.61 2.75
N PHE A 116 5.71 3.74 1.45
CA PHE A 116 6.97 4.20 0.90
C PHE A 116 8.15 3.47 1.52
N LEU A 117 8.01 2.17 1.78
CA LEU A 117 9.03 1.37 2.46
C LEU A 117 10.36 1.38 1.69
N TYR A 118 10.31 1.53 0.37
CA TYR A 118 11.49 1.73 -0.48
C TYR A 118 12.29 3.01 -0.16
N ALA A 119 11.74 3.97 0.59
CA ALA A 119 12.42 5.18 1.04
C ALA A 119 13.64 4.88 1.91
N ALA A 120 13.66 3.73 2.59
CA ALA A 120 14.83 3.23 3.32
C ALA A 120 16.03 2.92 2.40
N ILE A 121 15.80 2.72 1.10
CA ILE A 121 16.78 2.22 0.13
C ILE A 121 16.64 2.86 -1.26
N LEU A 122 16.44 4.17 -1.31
CA LEU A 122 16.23 4.91 -2.56
C LEU A 122 17.24 4.53 -3.66
N LYS A 123 16.73 4.35 -4.89
CA LYS A 123 17.58 4.05 -6.06
C LYS A 123 18.55 5.22 -6.28
N GLY A 124 19.82 4.93 -6.47
CA GLY A 124 20.86 5.96 -6.65
C GLY A 124 21.44 6.49 -5.33
N ALA A 125 20.92 6.10 -4.16
CA ALA A 125 21.52 6.46 -2.89
C ALA A 125 22.85 5.71 -2.64
N GLU A 126 23.80 6.37 -1.97
CA GLU A 126 25.14 5.86 -1.64
C GLU A 126 25.05 4.68 -0.67
N THR A 127 25.53 3.52 -1.12
CA THR A 127 25.48 2.25 -0.37
C THR A 127 26.77 1.96 0.41
N GLY A 128 27.89 2.62 0.06
CA GLY A 128 29.25 2.14 0.36
C GLY A 128 29.76 2.33 1.80
N LYS A 129 29.18 3.22 2.62
CA LYS A 129 29.77 3.58 3.93
C LYS A 129 29.50 2.58 5.06
N HIS A 130 28.53 1.68 4.90
CA HIS A 130 28.08 0.79 5.98
C HIS A 130 28.17 -0.70 5.63
N GLY A 131 28.73 -1.07 4.48
CA GLY A 131 28.92 -2.46 4.07
C GLY A 131 27.64 -3.26 3.73
N LEU A 132 26.44 -2.69 3.91
CA LEU A 132 25.17 -3.36 3.61
C LEU A 132 24.68 -3.05 2.19
N THR A 133 24.22 -4.10 1.51
CA THR A 133 23.46 -3.98 0.26
C THR A 133 22.07 -3.38 0.50
N ARG A 134 21.39 -2.94 -0.57
CA ARG A 134 19.99 -2.47 -0.48
C ARG A 134 19.05 -3.56 0.03
N ALA A 135 19.24 -4.81 -0.39
CA ALA A 135 18.42 -5.93 0.07
C ALA A 135 18.61 -6.18 1.57
N GLN A 136 19.85 -6.24 2.05
CA GLN A 136 20.15 -6.39 3.49
C GLN A 136 19.61 -5.21 4.31
N THR A 137 19.75 -3.99 3.79
CA THR A 137 19.20 -2.79 4.45
C THR A 137 17.68 -2.86 4.56
N MET A 138 16.99 -3.33 3.51
CA MET A 138 15.54 -3.48 3.52
C MET A 138 15.08 -4.57 4.49
N GLN A 139 15.78 -5.70 4.56
CA GLN A 139 15.51 -6.74 5.56
C GLN A 139 15.64 -6.18 6.98
N LEU A 140 16.70 -5.42 7.25
CA LEU A 140 16.92 -4.81 8.57
C LEU A 140 15.84 -3.78 8.93
N ALA A 141 15.37 -3.03 7.93
CA ALA A 141 14.27 -2.08 8.08
C ALA A 141 12.94 -2.78 8.43
N LEU A 142 12.60 -3.86 7.71
CA LEU A 142 11.37 -4.63 7.94
C LEU A 142 11.41 -5.42 9.26
N GLN A 143 12.56 -5.99 9.61
CA GLN A 143 12.77 -6.62 10.91
C GLN A 143 12.53 -5.62 12.04
N THR A 144 13.13 -4.43 11.95
CA THR A 144 12.93 -3.35 12.95
C THR A 144 11.45 -2.97 13.08
N ILE A 145 10.74 -2.91 11.96
CA ILE A 145 9.30 -2.63 11.95
C ILE A 145 8.55 -3.73 12.71
N ARG A 146 8.75 -5.01 12.33
CA ARG A 146 8.02 -6.14 12.92
C ARG A 146 8.29 -6.28 14.41
N GLU A 147 9.54 -6.17 14.84
CA GLU A 147 9.92 -6.19 16.26
C GLU A 147 9.27 -5.04 17.05
N ALA A 148 9.08 -3.87 16.43
CA ALA A 148 8.47 -2.71 17.09
C ALA A 148 6.95 -2.86 17.26
N ILE A 149 6.24 -3.30 16.21
CA ILE A 149 4.78 -3.41 16.24
C ILE A 149 4.31 -4.71 16.92
N GLY A 150 5.11 -5.77 16.88
CA GLY A 150 4.76 -7.11 17.38
C GLY A 150 4.04 -7.97 16.34
N GLU A 151 3.87 -9.26 16.65
CA GLU A 151 3.22 -10.23 15.75
C GLU A 151 1.70 -10.05 15.66
N GLU A 152 1.07 -9.50 16.70
CA GLU A 152 -0.40 -9.33 16.76
C GLU A 152 -0.94 -8.15 15.93
N VAL A 153 -0.06 -7.22 15.53
CA VAL A 153 -0.46 -6.05 14.73
C VAL A 153 -0.44 -6.42 13.26
N TYR A 154 -1.58 -6.25 12.60
CA TYR A 154 -1.71 -6.53 11.17
C TYR A 154 -0.94 -5.48 10.36
N PHE A 155 0.08 -5.92 9.64
CA PHE A 155 0.98 -5.09 8.87
C PHE A 155 0.66 -5.20 7.36
N LEU A 156 0.06 -4.14 6.82
CA LEU A 156 -0.02 -3.90 5.39
C LEU A 156 1.22 -3.15 4.88
N GLY A 157 2.08 -3.82 4.13
CA GLY A 157 3.19 -3.20 3.40
C GLY A 157 2.74 -2.44 2.17
N CYS A 158 3.28 -1.24 1.95
CA CYS A 158 3.04 -0.44 0.75
C CYS A 158 4.33 0.25 0.28
N GLY A 159 4.49 0.38 -1.04
CA GLY A 159 5.75 0.85 -1.62
C GLY A 159 6.95 -0.01 -1.20
N ALA A 160 6.77 -1.31 -1.01
CA ALA A 160 7.86 -2.23 -0.66
C ALA A 160 8.47 -2.84 -1.93
N PRO A 161 9.81 -3.02 -1.99
CA PRO A 161 10.40 -3.96 -2.94
C PRO A 161 9.81 -5.36 -2.67
N ILE A 162 9.02 -5.88 -3.63
CA ILE A 162 8.18 -7.07 -3.45
C ILE A 162 8.95 -8.23 -2.79
N GLY A 163 10.05 -8.68 -3.38
CA GLY A 163 10.79 -9.83 -2.84
C GLY A 163 11.35 -9.61 -1.43
N SER A 164 11.59 -8.37 -1.00
CA SER A 164 12.06 -8.08 0.35
C SER A 164 10.96 -8.13 1.41
N GLY A 165 9.69 -7.97 1.03
CA GLY A 165 8.56 -8.03 1.97
C GLY A 165 8.24 -9.43 2.50
N LEU A 166 8.77 -10.48 1.85
CA LEU A 166 8.43 -11.87 2.15
C LEU A 166 8.81 -12.25 3.58
N GLY A 167 7.85 -12.82 4.31
CA GLY A 167 8.01 -13.23 5.70
C GLY A 167 7.89 -12.11 6.74
N TRP A 168 7.69 -10.85 6.32
CA TRP A 168 7.61 -9.72 7.25
C TRP A 168 6.22 -9.09 7.36
N VAL A 169 5.44 -9.12 6.28
CA VAL A 169 4.14 -8.43 6.16
C VAL A 169 2.99 -9.44 6.15
N ASP A 170 1.85 -9.05 6.72
CA ASP A 170 0.62 -9.83 6.69
C ASP A 170 -0.12 -9.65 5.36
N ALA A 171 -0.11 -8.41 4.87
CA ALA A 171 -0.57 -8.03 3.55
C ALA A 171 0.44 -7.14 2.84
N ASN A 172 0.39 -7.11 1.51
CA ASN A 172 1.20 -6.17 0.73
C ASN A 172 0.43 -5.60 -0.45
N ARG A 173 0.55 -4.29 -0.65
CA ARG A 173 0.09 -3.61 -1.86
C ARG A 173 0.84 -4.16 -3.06
N VAL A 174 0.10 -4.74 -4.00
CA VAL A 174 0.65 -5.32 -5.25
C VAL A 174 0.34 -4.49 -6.49
N SER A 175 -0.39 -3.40 -6.34
CA SER A 175 -0.83 -2.52 -7.42
C SER A 175 -0.16 -1.13 -7.37
N SER A 176 -0.37 -0.33 -8.43
CA SER A 176 -0.24 1.12 -8.33
C SER A 176 -1.39 1.69 -7.49
N ASP A 177 -1.31 2.98 -7.18
CA ASP A 177 -2.44 3.66 -6.54
C ASP A 177 -3.66 3.70 -7.48
N ALA A 178 -4.85 3.59 -6.88
CA ALA A 178 -6.11 3.89 -7.53
C ALA A 178 -6.09 5.35 -7.99
N GLY A 179 -6.59 5.59 -9.19
CA GLY A 179 -6.84 6.94 -9.70
C GLY A 179 -8.33 7.23 -9.73
N LEU A 180 -8.67 8.47 -10.10
CA LEU A 180 -10.06 8.88 -10.32
C LEU A 180 -10.51 8.70 -11.79
N SER A 181 -9.70 8.01 -12.59
CA SER A 181 -9.89 7.79 -14.03
C SER A 181 -9.23 6.48 -14.49
N TRP A 182 -9.66 5.97 -15.64
CA TRP A 182 -9.12 4.73 -16.22
C TRP A 182 -7.65 4.85 -16.61
N ALA A 183 -7.33 5.91 -17.36
CA ALA A 183 -5.98 6.28 -17.77
C ALA A 183 -5.42 7.40 -16.87
N PRO A 184 -4.09 7.54 -16.76
CA PRO A 184 -3.49 8.61 -15.98
C PRO A 184 -3.78 9.99 -16.61
N GLU A 185 -3.97 11.01 -15.78
CA GLU A 185 -4.27 12.37 -16.26
C GLU A 185 -3.04 13.02 -16.92
N LEU A 186 -3.28 13.74 -18.03
CA LEU A 186 -2.23 14.46 -18.76
C LEU A 186 -1.94 15.84 -18.14
N PRO A 187 -0.70 16.34 -18.23
CA PRO A 187 0.46 15.74 -18.90
C PRO A 187 1.17 14.69 -18.04
N LEU A 188 1.61 13.59 -18.67
CA LEU A 188 2.38 12.55 -17.98
C LEU A 188 3.84 13.00 -17.77
N PRO A 189 4.46 12.68 -16.63
CA PRO A 189 5.88 12.90 -16.43
C PRO A 189 6.70 12.10 -17.47
N PRO A 190 7.81 12.66 -18.01
CA PRO A 190 8.62 11.98 -19.01
C PRO A 190 9.19 10.63 -18.54
N SER A 191 9.43 10.50 -17.23
CA SER A 191 10.13 9.38 -16.61
C SER A 191 9.23 8.33 -15.96
N ASP A 192 7.92 8.56 -15.84
CA ASP A 192 7.00 7.61 -15.23
C ASP A 192 5.69 7.54 -16.00
N LYS A 193 5.38 6.35 -16.51
CA LYS A 193 4.16 6.06 -17.27
C LYS A 193 3.45 4.80 -16.78
N TRP A 194 4.13 4.00 -15.95
CA TRP A 194 3.69 2.64 -15.62
C TRP A 194 3.11 2.53 -14.23
N ASN A 195 3.49 3.41 -13.29
CA ASN A 195 3.04 3.33 -11.90
C ASN A 195 2.20 4.53 -11.46
N LEU A 196 1.83 5.40 -12.41
CA LEU A 196 0.96 6.54 -12.13
C LEU A 196 -0.41 6.08 -11.63
N PRO A 197 -1.05 6.81 -10.70
CA PRO A 197 -2.37 6.48 -10.20
C PRO A 197 -3.41 6.50 -11.34
N CYS A 198 -3.98 5.33 -11.63
CA CYS A 198 -5.11 5.14 -12.53
C CYS A 198 -5.62 3.71 -12.43
N ALA A 199 -6.87 3.48 -12.81
CA ALA A 199 -7.45 2.13 -12.73
C ALA A 199 -6.73 1.12 -13.64
N ARG A 200 -6.32 1.50 -14.85
CA ARG A 200 -5.60 0.59 -15.76
C ARG A 200 -4.31 0.05 -15.15
N ASN A 201 -3.47 0.91 -14.57
CA ASN A 201 -2.21 0.50 -13.94
C ASN A 201 -2.44 -0.35 -12.69
N MET A 202 -3.49 -0.02 -11.92
CA MET A 202 -3.87 -0.73 -10.70
C MET A 202 -4.36 -2.14 -11.04
N THR A 203 -5.29 -2.26 -11.99
CA THR A 203 -5.84 -3.51 -12.51
C THR A 203 -4.74 -4.40 -13.08
N ARG A 204 -3.93 -3.86 -14.01
CA ARG A 204 -2.81 -4.60 -14.61
C ARG A 204 -1.90 -5.20 -13.56
N SER A 205 -1.43 -4.38 -12.62
CA SER A 205 -0.49 -4.80 -11.59
C SER A 205 -1.10 -5.84 -10.64
N THR A 206 -2.39 -5.69 -10.31
CA THR A 206 -3.15 -6.66 -9.52
C THR A 206 -3.20 -8.02 -10.21
N LEU A 207 -3.61 -8.07 -11.47
CA LEU A 207 -3.79 -9.32 -12.21
C LEU A 207 -2.44 -10.02 -12.45
N CYS A 208 -1.40 -9.28 -12.86
CA CYS A 208 -0.07 -9.84 -13.05
C CYS A 208 0.54 -10.44 -11.77
N ARG A 209 0.05 -10.03 -10.59
CA ARG A 209 0.57 -10.44 -9.26
C ARG A 209 -0.46 -11.19 -8.43
N ALA A 210 -1.60 -11.57 -9.03
CA ALA A 210 -2.69 -12.25 -8.33
C ALA A 210 -2.21 -13.55 -7.64
N HIS A 211 -1.27 -14.26 -8.27
CA HIS A 211 -0.68 -15.49 -7.78
C HIS A 211 0.14 -15.35 -6.47
N PHE A 212 0.44 -14.14 -6.00
CA PHE A 212 1.07 -13.92 -4.68
C PHE A 212 0.08 -14.12 -3.51
N HIS A 213 -1.21 -13.89 -3.75
CA HIS A 213 -2.24 -13.96 -2.71
C HIS A 213 -2.33 -15.37 -2.09
N GLY A 214 -2.36 -15.45 -0.76
CA GLY A 214 -2.47 -16.71 -0.03
C GLY A 214 -1.22 -17.59 -0.10
N ARG A 215 -0.13 -17.10 -0.71
CA ARG A 215 1.17 -17.79 -0.77
C ARG A 215 2.28 -16.99 -0.11
N TRP A 216 2.33 -15.70 -0.42
CA TRP A 216 3.36 -14.79 0.07
C TRP A 216 2.84 -13.94 1.23
N TRP A 217 1.57 -13.54 1.14
CA TRP A 217 0.82 -12.68 2.06
C TRP A 217 -0.63 -12.58 1.54
N ALA A 218 -1.47 -11.78 2.21
CA ALA A 218 -2.69 -11.28 1.59
C ALA A 218 -2.37 -10.16 0.58
N ASN A 219 -2.72 -10.34 -0.68
CA ASN A 219 -2.60 -9.24 -1.65
C ASN A 219 -3.55 -8.10 -1.29
N ASP A 220 -3.05 -6.88 -1.36
CA ASP A 220 -3.86 -5.67 -1.39
C ASP A 220 -3.82 -5.06 -2.80
N PRO A 221 -4.92 -5.15 -3.56
CA PRO A 221 -5.01 -4.58 -4.90
C PRO A 221 -5.40 -3.09 -4.89
N ASP A 222 -5.32 -2.42 -3.74
CA ASP A 222 -5.76 -1.05 -3.45
C ASP A 222 -7.28 -0.86 -3.37
N CYS A 223 -7.71 0.32 -2.96
CA CYS A 223 -9.10 0.66 -2.71
C CYS A 223 -9.97 0.79 -3.97
N LEU A 224 -11.26 0.55 -3.80
CA LEU A 224 -12.30 0.97 -4.73
C LEU A 224 -12.79 2.37 -4.37
N ILE A 225 -13.06 3.18 -5.41
CA ILE A 225 -13.67 4.51 -5.31
C ILE A 225 -14.96 4.47 -6.15
N LEU A 226 -16.08 4.27 -5.48
CA LEU A 226 -17.40 4.00 -6.03
C LEU A 226 -18.33 5.22 -6.00
N ARG A 227 -17.97 6.29 -5.28
CA ARG A 227 -18.76 7.53 -5.25
C ARG A 227 -18.89 8.17 -6.63
N GLN A 228 -19.84 9.09 -6.73
CA GLN A 228 -19.96 9.96 -7.91
C GLN A 228 -18.83 11.01 -8.00
N GLY A 229 -18.61 11.55 -9.19
CA GLY A 229 -17.59 12.58 -9.44
C GLY A 229 -16.18 12.02 -9.70
N THR A 230 -16.05 10.72 -9.93
CA THR A 230 -14.92 10.14 -10.66
C THR A 230 -15.14 10.32 -12.16
N ARG A 231 -14.12 10.06 -12.98
CA ARG A 231 -14.25 10.01 -14.44
C ARG A 231 -14.65 8.63 -14.95
N PHE A 232 -15.06 7.73 -14.06
CA PHE A 232 -15.43 6.38 -14.43
C PHE A 232 -16.88 6.29 -14.88
N ASP A 233 -17.13 5.52 -15.92
CA ASP A 233 -18.47 5.00 -16.19
C ASP A 233 -18.76 3.76 -15.32
N ASP A 234 -19.99 3.26 -15.41
CA ASP A 234 -20.42 2.11 -14.62
C ASP A 234 -19.75 0.79 -15.07
N ASP A 235 -19.36 0.67 -16.35
CA ASP A 235 -18.72 -0.53 -16.89
C ASP A 235 -17.27 -0.63 -16.38
N GLU A 236 -16.52 0.49 -16.36
CA GLU A 236 -15.18 0.59 -15.78
C GLU A 236 -15.20 0.25 -14.28
N LEU A 237 -16.21 0.73 -13.54
CA LEU A 237 -16.37 0.42 -12.13
C LEU A 237 -16.72 -1.05 -11.88
N GLN A 238 -17.61 -1.62 -12.70
CA GLN A 238 -17.92 -3.06 -12.64
C GLN A 238 -16.69 -3.91 -12.99
N GLY A 239 -15.89 -3.49 -13.98
CA GLY A 239 -14.61 -4.12 -14.31
C GLY A 239 -13.65 -4.12 -13.12
N MET A 240 -13.48 -2.98 -12.44
CA MET A 240 -12.67 -2.90 -11.22
C MET A 240 -13.21 -3.78 -10.08
N CYS A 241 -14.52 -3.81 -9.87
CA CYS A 241 -15.15 -4.72 -8.90
C CYS A 241 -14.91 -6.19 -9.26
N THR A 242 -14.95 -6.54 -10.55
CA THR A 242 -14.67 -7.89 -11.04
C THR A 242 -13.22 -8.28 -10.77
N VAL A 243 -12.26 -7.40 -11.09
CA VAL A 243 -10.83 -7.60 -10.78
C VAL A 243 -10.63 -7.77 -9.28
N LYS A 244 -11.32 -6.96 -8.47
CA LYS A 244 -11.27 -7.05 -7.01
C LYS A 244 -11.75 -8.42 -6.51
N ALA A 245 -12.91 -8.88 -6.99
CA ALA A 245 -13.46 -10.19 -6.66
C ALA A 245 -12.51 -11.33 -7.08
N MET A 246 -12.02 -11.28 -8.32
CA MET A 246 -11.11 -12.29 -8.89
C MET A 246 -9.74 -12.30 -8.21
N SER A 247 -9.29 -11.18 -7.65
CA SER A 247 -8.01 -11.13 -6.92
C SER A 247 -8.04 -11.86 -5.58
N ALA A 248 -9.23 -12.07 -4.99
CA ALA A 248 -9.44 -12.53 -3.61
C ALA A 248 -8.69 -11.76 -2.52
N GLY A 249 -8.05 -10.64 -2.87
CA GLY A 249 -7.28 -9.82 -1.95
C GLY A 249 -8.12 -9.11 -0.90
N SER A 250 -7.47 -8.24 -0.13
CA SER A 250 -8.18 -7.33 0.78
C SER A 250 -9.23 -6.52 0.04
N VAL A 251 -10.39 -6.26 0.65
CA VAL A 251 -11.43 -5.39 0.10
C VAL A 251 -11.42 -4.08 0.87
N LEU A 252 -10.99 -3.00 0.21
CA LEU A 252 -10.89 -1.65 0.77
C LEU A 252 -11.74 -0.71 -0.07
N ILE A 253 -12.47 0.20 0.59
CA ILE A 253 -13.27 1.25 -0.03
C ILE A 253 -12.76 2.58 0.53
N SER A 254 -12.51 3.55 -0.34
CA SER A 254 -11.96 4.86 0.04
C SER A 254 -12.88 5.99 -0.39
N ASP A 255 -14.06 6.02 0.20
CA ASP A 255 -15.13 6.97 -0.09
C ASP A 255 -15.78 7.51 1.19
N ASP A 256 -16.42 8.67 1.07
CA ASP A 256 -17.57 8.96 1.92
C ASP A 256 -18.69 7.96 1.57
N LEU A 257 -18.96 7.02 2.47
CA LEU A 257 -19.94 5.95 2.26
C LEU A 257 -21.37 6.47 2.03
N ALA A 258 -21.69 7.68 2.52
CA ALA A 258 -22.98 8.32 2.27
C ALA A 258 -23.10 8.85 0.83
N ALA A 259 -21.97 9.15 0.19
CA ALA A 259 -21.91 9.64 -1.19
C ALA A 259 -21.91 8.52 -2.26
N ILE A 260 -21.90 7.25 -1.84
CA ILE A 260 -21.97 6.11 -2.76
C ILE A 260 -23.45 5.84 -3.13
N PRO A 261 -23.81 5.87 -4.42
CA PRO A 261 -25.16 5.51 -4.87
C PRO A 261 -25.55 4.10 -4.43
N GLU A 262 -26.85 3.90 -4.13
CA GLU A 262 -27.33 2.63 -3.61
C GLU A 262 -26.97 1.42 -4.50
N TYR A 263 -27.12 1.56 -5.81
CA TYR A 263 -26.82 0.47 -6.74
C TYR A 263 -25.32 0.09 -6.73
N ARG A 264 -24.41 1.07 -6.57
CA ARG A 264 -22.96 0.81 -6.45
C ARG A 264 -22.58 0.21 -5.09
N ARG A 265 -23.33 0.52 -4.02
CA ARG A 265 -23.18 -0.16 -2.72
C ARG A 265 -23.46 -1.65 -2.82
N ARG A 266 -24.37 -2.08 -3.71
CA ARG A 266 -24.64 -3.51 -3.95
C ARG A 266 -23.43 -4.22 -4.58
N TRP A 267 -22.68 -3.55 -5.46
CA TRP A 267 -21.44 -4.09 -5.99
C TRP A 267 -20.40 -4.30 -4.89
N ALA A 268 -20.22 -3.30 -4.02
CA ALA A 268 -19.32 -3.42 -2.87
C ALA A 268 -19.72 -4.57 -1.92
N ALA A 269 -21.01 -4.69 -1.63
CA ALA A 269 -21.53 -5.76 -0.77
C ALA A 269 -21.30 -7.16 -1.36
N ALA A 270 -21.39 -7.31 -2.69
CA ALA A 270 -21.14 -8.57 -3.37
C ALA A 270 -19.68 -9.05 -3.32
N LEU A 271 -18.74 -8.17 -2.94
CA LEU A 271 -17.32 -8.53 -2.76
C LEU A 271 -17.05 -9.18 -1.39
N LEU A 272 -18.04 -9.22 -0.50
CA LEU A 272 -17.90 -9.70 0.86
C LEU A 272 -18.72 -10.99 1.11
N PRO A 273 -18.12 -12.03 1.72
CA PRO A 273 -16.70 -12.16 2.02
C PRO A 273 -15.88 -12.37 0.73
N PRO A 274 -14.57 -12.03 0.73
CA PRO A 274 -13.71 -12.29 -0.43
C PRO A 274 -13.74 -13.76 -0.88
N ALA A 275 -13.44 -13.96 -2.16
CA ALA A 275 -13.23 -15.29 -2.72
C ALA A 275 -12.13 -16.05 -1.93
N PRO A 276 -12.18 -17.39 -1.86
CA PRO A 276 -11.26 -18.16 -1.02
C PRO A 276 -9.82 -18.21 -1.55
N ARG A 277 -9.63 -17.85 -2.82
CA ARG A 277 -8.34 -17.90 -3.53
C ARG A 277 -8.38 -16.94 -4.70
N ALA A 278 -7.22 -16.45 -5.11
CA ALA A 278 -7.12 -15.64 -6.32
C ALA A 278 -7.40 -16.48 -7.58
N ALA A 279 -7.98 -15.84 -8.59
CA ALA A 279 -8.13 -16.39 -9.92
C ALA A 279 -6.77 -16.61 -10.59
N ALA A 280 -6.72 -17.60 -11.49
CA ALA A 280 -5.63 -17.75 -12.43
C ALA A 280 -5.86 -16.83 -13.63
N ALA A 281 -4.87 -15.99 -13.95
CA ALA A 281 -4.78 -15.32 -15.25
C ALA A 281 -4.26 -16.31 -16.28
N LEU A 282 -5.11 -16.74 -17.21
CA LEU A 282 -4.82 -17.81 -18.18
C LEU A 282 -3.86 -17.35 -19.29
N ASP A 283 -3.83 -16.05 -19.54
CA ASP A 283 -3.00 -15.34 -20.50
C ASP A 283 -1.88 -14.53 -19.81
N LEU A 284 -1.52 -14.93 -18.58
CA LEU A 284 -0.38 -14.35 -17.87
C LEU A 284 0.90 -14.51 -18.70
N LEU A 285 1.68 -13.44 -18.80
CA LEU A 285 2.90 -13.33 -19.62
C LEU A 285 2.68 -13.31 -21.14
N THR A 286 1.44 -13.44 -21.64
CA THR A 286 1.13 -13.27 -23.06
C THR A 286 0.50 -11.90 -23.36
N ARG A 287 -0.22 -11.32 -22.39
CA ARG A 287 -0.76 -9.95 -22.43
C ARG A 287 -0.12 -9.06 -21.37
N GLU A 288 -0.04 -7.75 -21.65
CA GLU A 288 0.41 -6.74 -20.68
C GLU A 288 -0.55 -6.68 -19.49
N CYS A 289 -1.85 -6.68 -19.76
CA CYS A 289 -2.93 -6.74 -18.79
C CYS A 289 -3.76 -7.99 -19.08
N PRO A 290 -3.75 -9.01 -18.21
CA PRO A 290 -4.50 -10.26 -18.40
C PRO A 290 -5.99 -10.02 -18.67
N GLU A 291 -6.54 -10.65 -19.70
CA GLU A 291 -7.93 -10.53 -20.14
C GLU A 291 -8.76 -11.74 -19.69
N ASP A 292 -8.14 -12.92 -19.56
CA ASP A 292 -8.81 -14.18 -19.27
C ASP A 292 -8.54 -14.67 -17.85
N LEU A 293 -9.55 -14.58 -16.97
CA LEU A 293 -9.42 -14.96 -15.57
C LEU A 293 -10.33 -16.15 -15.24
N ARG A 294 -9.77 -17.15 -14.54
CA ARG A 294 -10.51 -18.32 -14.04
C ARG A 294 -10.37 -18.47 -12.55
N LEU A 295 -11.49 -18.42 -11.82
CA LEU A 295 -11.56 -18.66 -10.39
C LEU A 295 -12.28 -19.99 -10.13
N ASP A 296 -11.56 -20.95 -9.57
CA ASP A 296 -12.06 -22.31 -9.35
C ASP A 296 -12.65 -22.45 -7.93
N PHE A 297 -13.91 -22.89 -7.86
CA PHE A 297 -14.62 -23.26 -6.64
C PHE A 297 -14.67 -24.78 -6.54
N LEU A 298 -13.68 -25.36 -5.87
CA LEU A 298 -13.47 -26.81 -5.79
C LEU A 298 -14.17 -27.47 -4.59
N GLU A 299 -14.66 -26.68 -3.64
CA GLU A 299 -15.30 -27.15 -2.41
C GLU A 299 -16.58 -26.35 -2.13
N GLU A 300 -17.51 -26.95 -1.39
CA GLU A 300 -18.80 -26.36 -1.04
C GLU A 300 -18.63 -25.10 -0.16
N ARG A 301 -19.08 -23.94 -0.66
CA ARG A 301 -19.36 -22.78 0.20
C ARG A 301 -20.85 -22.74 0.52
N GLY A 302 -21.16 -22.47 1.79
CA GLY A 302 -22.52 -22.45 2.35
C GLY A 302 -23.59 -21.92 1.40
N GLY A 303 -24.63 -22.71 1.20
CA GLY A 303 -25.79 -22.42 0.35
C GLY A 303 -25.69 -22.95 -1.09
N ALA A 304 -24.49 -23.16 -1.63
CA ALA A 304 -24.27 -23.65 -3.01
C ALA A 304 -23.93 -25.15 -3.08
N ALA A 305 -24.39 -25.94 -2.10
CA ALA A 305 -24.11 -27.38 -1.99
C ALA A 305 -24.64 -28.26 -3.14
N ALA A 306 -25.37 -27.68 -4.11
CA ALA A 306 -26.00 -28.45 -5.19
C ALA A 306 -25.22 -28.47 -6.52
N ALA A 307 -24.18 -27.65 -6.69
CA ALA A 307 -23.58 -27.42 -8.03
C ALA A 307 -22.35 -28.28 -8.37
N GLY A 308 -21.74 -28.97 -7.38
CA GLY A 308 -20.43 -29.61 -7.56
C GLY A 308 -19.31 -28.59 -7.84
N PRO A 309 -18.10 -29.03 -8.24
CA PRO A 309 -17.02 -28.12 -8.61
C PRO A 309 -17.39 -27.28 -9.84
N TRP A 310 -17.20 -25.96 -9.75
CA TRP A 310 -17.44 -25.04 -10.85
C TRP A 310 -16.39 -23.94 -10.89
N SER A 311 -16.31 -23.25 -12.02
CA SER A 311 -15.38 -22.13 -12.21
C SER A 311 -16.14 -20.87 -12.60
N LEU A 312 -15.78 -19.74 -12.00
CA LEU A 312 -16.14 -18.43 -12.50
C LEU A 312 -15.10 -18.00 -13.53
N VAL A 313 -15.56 -17.61 -14.71
CA VAL A 313 -14.70 -17.06 -15.77
C VAL A 313 -15.04 -15.58 -15.96
N ALA A 314 -14.02 -14.73 -16.00
CA ALA A 314 -14.16 -13.34 -16.39
C ALA A 314 -13.33 -13.10 -17.65
N LEU A 315 -13.98 -12.54 -18.67
CA LEU A 315 -13.37 -12.13 -19.93
C LEU A 315 -13.39 -10.60 -19.98
N CYS A 316 -12.23 -9.97 -20.03
CA CYS A 316 -12.08 -8.53 -19.91
C CYS A 316 -11.59 -7.91 -21.23
N ASN A 317 -12.03 -6.69 -21.53
CA ASN A 317 -11.72 -5.96 -22.78
C ASN A 317 -11.16 -4.55 -22.49
N TRP A 318 -9.97 -4.49 -21.90
CA TRP A 318 -9.33 -3.29 -21.35
C TRP A 318 -9.09 -2.10 -22.30
#